data_AF-A0A554MMZ0-F1
#
_entry.id   AF-A0A554MMZ0-F1
#
_cell.length_a   1.000
_cell.length_b   1.000
_cell.length_c   1.000
_cell.angle_alpha   90.00
_cell.angle_beta   90.00
_cell.angle_gamma   90.00
#
_symmetry.space_group_name_H-M   'P 1'
#
loop_
_entity.id
_entity.type
_entity.pdbx_description
1 polymer ?
#
loop_
_entity_poly.entity_id
_entity_poly.type
_entity_poly.pdbx_seq_one_letter_code
_entity_poly.pdbx_strand_id
1 'polypeptide(L)' 'MTAQIVFKTDKKVKELTQRKIRQEGTTLTAFFNQCMKDYMAGKIKTGLIYSEPEIEIMKVTPFIQVKMDRIARL' A
#
# COMPACT_ATOMS: atom_id res chain seq x y z
N MET A 1 14.54 -30.21 5.20
CA MET A 1 13.27 -30.24 5.96
C MET A 1 12.34 -29.17 5.42
N THR A 2 11.09 -29.50 5.17
CA THR A 2 10.04 -28.56 4.75
C THR A 2 9.05 -28.40 5.90
N ALA A 3 8.79 -27.16 6.31
CA ALA A 3 7.79 -26.85 7.33
C ALA A 3 6.42 -26.56 6.67
N GLN A 4 5.35 -27.05 7.27
CA GLN A 4 3.98 -26.73 6.85
C GLN A 4 3.48 -25.52 7.64
N ILE A 5 3.09 -24.46 6.92
CA ILE A 5 2.50 -23.25 7.52
C ILE A 5 1.02 -23.20 7.14
N VAL A 6 0.14 -23.16 8.13
CA VAL A 6 -1.31 -22.98 7.94
C VAL A 6 -1.72 -21.69 8.64
N PHE A 7 -2.42 -20.82 7.91
CA PHE A 7 -2.96 -19.58 8.44
C PHE A 7 -4.40 -19.38 7.96
N LYS A 8 -5.14 -18.58 8.72
CA LYS A 8 -6.49 -18.15 8.35
C LYS A 8 -6.42 -16.76 7.71
N THR A 9 -7.25 -16.53 6.72
CA THR A 9 -7.40 -15.23 6.06
C THR A 9 -8.84 -15.06 5.60
N ASP A 10 -9.20 -13.84 5.25
CA ASP A 10 -10.51 -13.52 4.68
C ASP A 10 -10.70 -14.23 3.32
N LYS A 11 -11.90 -14.77 3.10
CA LYS A 11 -12.24 -15.49 1.88
C LYS A 11 -12.12 -14.61 0.63
N LYS A 12 -12.58 -13.36 0.69
CA LYS A 12 -12.53 -12.42 -0.43
C LYS A 12 -11.08 -12.04 -0.76
N VAL A 13 -10.26 -11.83 0.27
CA VAL A 13 -8.82 -11.56 0.08
C VAL A 13 -8.15 -12.74 -0.62
N LYS A 14 -8.39 -13.97 -0.14
CA LYS A 14 -7.87 -15.19 -0.78
C LYS A 14 -8.26 -15.28 -2.26
N GLU A 15 -9.53 -15.05 -2.58
CA GLU A 15 -10.04 -15.14 -3.95
C GLU A 15 -9.40 -14.08 -4.87
N LEU A 16 -9.30 -12.84 -4.41
CA LEU A 16 -8.67 -11.75 -5.17
C LEU A 16 -7.19 -12.03 -5.42
N THR A 17 -6.46 -12.43 -4.38
CA THR A 17 -5.03 -12.79 -4.48
C THR A 17 -4.83 -13.96 -5.44
N GLN A 18 -5.67 -14.99 -5.37
CA GLN A 18 -5.60 -16.13 -6.30
C GLN A 18 -5.82 -15.73 -7.76
N ARG A 19 -6.78 -14.84 -8.04
CA ARG A 19 -7.04 -14.36 -9.41
C ARG A 19 -5.83 -13.59 -9.95
N LYS A 20 -5.27 -12.67 -9.16
CA LYS A 20 -4.10 -11.88 -9.55
C LYS A 20 -2.88 -12.76 -9.81
N ILE A 21 -2.59 -13.68 -8.89
CA ILE A 21 -1.47 -14.63 -9.01
C ILE A 21 -1.57 -15.50 -10.28
N ARG A 22 -2.79 -15.92 -10.66
CA ARG A 22 -2.98 -16.68 -11.90
C ARG A 22 -2.74 -15.83 -13.15
N GLN A 23 -3.14 -14.56 -13.13
CA GLN A 23 -2.88 -13.63 -14.23
C GLN A 23 -1.38 -13.36 -14.39
N GLU A 24 -0.64 -13.32 -13.29
CA GLU A 24 0.83 -13.16 -13.28
C GLU A 24 1.59 -14.48 -13.57
N GLY A 25 0.88 -15.59 -13.81
CA GLY A 25 1.49 -16.88 -14.15
C GLY A 25 2.24 -17.55 -12.98
N THR A 26 1.89 -17.22 -11.73
CA THR A 26 2.56 -17.74 -10.54
C THR A 26 1.63 -18.56 -9.64
N THR A 27 2.14 -19.06 -8.52
CA THR A 27 1.38 -19.84 -7.52
C THR A 27 1.36 -19.13 -6.17
N LEU A 28 0.36 -19.42 -5.34
CA LEU A 28 0.30 -18.90 -3.96
C LEU A 28 1.55 -19.27 -3.17
N THR A 29 2.05 -20.50 -3.34
CA THR A 29 3.25 -20.97 -2.64
C THR A 29 4.48 -20.15 -3.03
N ALA A 30 4.68 -19.91 -4.34
CA ALA A 30 5.78 -19.08 -4.82
C ALA A 30 5.66 -17.64 -4.32
N PHE A 31 4.45 -17.07 -4.36
CA PHE A 31 4.16 -15.74 -3.85
C PHE A 31 4.51 -15.60 -2.35
N PHE A 32 3.99 -16.48 -1.49
CA PHE A 32 4.27 -16.40 -0.05
C PHE A 32 5.73 -16.66 0.28
N ASN A 33 6.38 -17.58 -0.42
CA ASN A 33 7.82 -17.79 -0.28
C ASN A 33 8.62 -16.54 -0.65
N GLN A 34 8.20 -15.82 -1.69
CA GLN A 34 8.82 -14.57 -2.07
C GLN A 34 8.58 -13.48 -1.02
N CYS A 35 7.35 -13.34 -0.51
CA CYS A 35 7.05 -12.39 0.58
C CYS A 35 7.88 -12.69 1.84
N MET A 36 8.05 -13.94 2.23
CA MET A 36 8.89 -14.31 3.37
C MET A 36 10.36 -13.92 3.14
N LYS A 37 10.89 -14.14 1.93
CA LYS A 37 12.25 -13.71 1.56
C LYS A 37 12.39 -12.19 1.59
N ASP A 38 11.42 -11.46 1.03
CA ASP A 38 11.46 -10.00 0.98
C ASP A 38 11.28 -9.37 2.37
N TYR A 39 10.52 -10.01 3.26
CA TYR A 39 10.45 -9.63 4.68
C TYR A 39 11.78 -9.81 5.39
N MET A 40 12.42 -10.98 5.23
CA MET A 40 13.76 -11.23 5.80
C MET A 40 14.82 -10.28 5.24
N ALA A 41 14.69 -9.87 3.98
CA ALA A 41 15.55 -8.89 3.34
C ALA A 41 15.22 -7.42 3.72
N GLY A 42 14.23 -7.19 4.59
CA GLY A 42 13.84 -5.85 5.03
C GLY A 42 13.10 -5.00 3.99
N LYS A 43 12.68 -5.60 2.86
CA LYS A 43 11.89 -4.90 1.81
C LYS A 43 10.42 -4.77 2.17
N ILE A 44 9.92 -5.70 2.99
CA ILE A 44 8.59 -5.60 3.60
C ILE A 44 8.80 -5.17 5.06
N LYS A 45 8.28 -4.00 5.42
CA LYS A 45 8.28 -3.51 6.81
C LYS A 45 6.89 -3.71 7.38
N THR A 46 6.78 -4.50 8.44
CA THR A 46 5.55 -4.61 9.22
C THR A 46 5.72 -3.81 10.51
N GLY A 47 5.40 -2.53 10.43
CA GLY A 47 5.25 -1.61 11.56
C GLY A 47 4.11 -0.66 11.20
N LEU A 48 3.40 -0.13 12.21
CA LEU A 48 2.26 0.79 12.05
C LEU A 48 2.44 1.71 10.84
N ILE A 49 1.66 1.46 9.78
CA ILE A 49 1.57 2.36 8.64
C ILE A 49 0.75 3.55 9.14
N TYR A 50 1.38 4.48 9.86
CA TYR A 50 0.95 5.87 9.79
C TYR A 50 1.29 6.32 8.38
N SER A 51 0.34 6.16 7.46
CA SER A 51 0.39 6.96 6.24
C SER A 51 0.14 8.39 6.70
N GLU A 52 1.19 9.22 6.76
CA GLU A 52 0.97 10.66 6.72
C GLU A 52 0.08 10.94 5.51
N PRO A 53 -1.05 11.65 5.66
CA PRO A 53 -1.93 11.93 4.53
C PRO A 53 -1.09 12.61 3.45
N GLU A 54 -1.17 12.11 2.21
CA GLU A 54 -0.54 12.75 1.07
C GLU A 54 -0.96 14.23 1.09
N ILE A 55 -0.01 15.13 1.37
CA ILE A 55 -0.27 16.56 1.33
C ILE A 55 -0.48 16.89 -0.13
N GLU A 56 -1.74 16.99 -0.55
CA GLU A 56 -2.09 17.63 -1.82
C GLU A 56 -1.63 19.09 -1.73
N ILE A 57 -0.46 19.37 -2.29
CA ILE A 57 0.00 20.75 -2.49
C ILE A 57 -0.94 21.36 -3.52
N MET A 58 -2.01 22.02 -3.04
CA MET A 58 -2.84 22.88 -3.87
C MET A 58 -1.93 23.96 -4.46
N LYS A 59 -1.69 23.88 -5.77
CA LYS A 59 -1.05 24.98 -6.51
C LYS A 59 -1.99 26.18 -6.43
N VAL A 60 -1.66 27.12 -5.55
CA VAL A 60 -2.36 28.40 -5.44
C VAL A 60 -2.18 29.11 -6.78
N THR A 61 -3.26 29.21 -7.56
CA THR A 61 -3.26 30.04 -8.76
C THR A 61 -3.23 31.51 -8.35
N PRO A 62 -2.67 32.43 -9.17
CA PRO A 62 -2.54 33.85 -8.81
C PRO A 62 -3.86 34.51 -8.38
N PHE A 63 -4.99 34.02 -8.90
CA PHE A 63 -6.32 34.49 -8.55
C PHE A 63 -6.72 34.20 -7.09
N ILE A 64 -6.30 33.04 -6.56
CA ILE A 64 -6.61 32.64 -5.18
C ILE A 64 -5.80 33.48 -4.19
N GLN A 65 -4.53 33.79 -4.52
CA GLN A 65 -3.68 34.66 -3.70
C GLN A 65 -4.29 36.06 -3.51
N VAL A 66 -4.77 36.68 -4.60
CA VAL A 66 -5.39 38.02 -4.55
C VAL A 66 -6.66 38.03 -3.70
N LYS A 67 -7.46 36.94 -3.71
CA LYS A 67 -8.62 36.81 -2.83
C LYS A 67 -8.21 36.69 -1.35
N MET A 68 -7.17 35.90 -1.06
CA MET A 68 -6.67 35.73 0.31
C MET A 68 -6.10 37.04 0.86
N ASP A 69 -5.33 37.78 0.07
CA ASP A 69 -4.74 39.07 0.47
C ASP A 69 -5.78 40.15 0.77
N ARG A 70 -6.96 40.09 0.13
CA ARG A 70 -8.09 41.00 0.43
C ARG A 70 -8.75 40.69 1.77
N ILE A 71 -8.87 39.41 2.13
CA ILE A 71 -9.50 38.99 3.39
C ILE A 71 -8.58 39.31 4.57
N ALA A 72 -7.26 39.16 4.42
CA ALA A 72 -6.29 39.45 5.47
C ALA A 72 -6.07 40.96 5.76
N ARG A 73 -6.65 41.86 4.95
CA ARG A 73 -6.60 43.32 5.13
C ARG A 73 -7.85 43.90 5.81
N LEU A 74 -8.79 43.06 6.23
CA LEU A 74 -9.93 43.42 7.09
C LEU A 74 -9.64 42.99 8.53
#